data_AF-A0A064CBK0-F1
#
_entry.id   AF-A0A064CBK0-F1
#
_cell.length_a   1.000
_cell.length_b   1.000
_cell.length_c   1.000
_cell.angle_alpha   90.00
_cell.angle_beta   90.00
_cell.angle_gamma   90.00
#
_symmetry.space_group_name_H-M   'P 1'
#
loop_
_entity.id
_entity.type
_entity.pdbx_description
1 polymer ?
#
loop_
_entity_poly.entity_id
_entity_poly.type
_entity_poly.pdbx_seq_one_letter_code
_entity_poly.pdbx_strand_id
1 'polypeptide(L)'
;MPATPLTTEVLAALRRIGCPVTTTDLLRLLNRGRATPLISDQVYRAADALRVRGSVRSLRTTANKRIRYWEYVAESPACTCRAQDTS
;
A
#
# COMPACT_ATOMS: atom_id res chain seq x y z
N MET A 1 19.07 2.24 4.21
CA MET A 1 18.83 2.27 2.75
C MET A 1 18.22 3.62 2.39
N PRO A 2 18.65 4.31 1.32
CA PRO A 2 18.06 5.58 0.88
C PRO A 2 16.61 5.39 0.38
N ALA A 3 15.83 6.47 0.30
CA ALA A 3 14.52 6.43 -0.37
C ALA A 3 14.76 6.25 -1.88
N THR A 4 14.19 5.19 -2.46
CA THR A 4 14.24 4.95 -3.91
C THR A 4 13.08 5.67 -4.59
N PRO A 5 13.17 5.96 -5.91
CA PRO A 5 12.04 6.50 -6.67
C PRO A 5 10.77 5.66 -6.48
N LEU A 6 10.89 4.33 -6.53
CA LEU A 6 9.77 3.42 -6.32
C LEU A 6 9.16 3.52 -4.91
N THR A 7 9.96 3.65 -3.84
CA THR A 7 9.39 3.85 -2.49
C THR A 7 8.64 5.17 -2.36
N THR A 8 9.09 6.23 -3.06
CA THR A 8 8.41 7.53 -3.08
C THR A 8 7.06 7.42 -3.79
N GLU A 9 7.03 6.74 -4.93
CA GLU A 9 5.80 6.52 -5.68
C GLU A 9 4.78 5.65 -4.93
N VAL A 10 5.23 4.54 -4.32
CA VAL A 10 4.36 3.68 -3.51
C VAL A 10 3.78 4.47 -2.33
N LEU A 11 4.59 5.30 -1.68
CA LEU A 11 4.12 6.14 -0.58
C LEU A 11 3.10 7.19 -1.05
N ALA A 12 3.35 7.85 -2.18
CA ALA A 12 2.43 8.82 -2.76
C ALA A 12 1.10 8.17 -3.18
N ALA A 13 1.15 6.97 -3.76
CA ALA A 13 -0.04 6.19 -4.10
C ALA A 13 -0.87 5.86 -2.85
N LEU A 14 -0.25 5.31 -1.81
CA LEU A 14 -0.93 4.97 -0.55
C LEU A 14 -1.53 6.21 0.12
N ARG A 15 -0.80 7.34 0.13
CA ARG A 15 -1.31 8.63 0.61
C ARG A 15 -2.55 9.10 -0.14
N ARG A 16 -2.55 8.98 -1.48
CA ARG A 16 -3.67 9.41 -2.33
C ARG A 16 -4.91 8.54 -2.14
N ILE A 17 -4.72 7.23 -1.94
CA ILE A 17 -5.83 6.28 -1.72
C ILE A 17 -6.45 6.51 -0.34
N GLY A 18 -5.62 6.70 0.69
CA GLY A 18 -6.08 6.90 2.07
C GLY A 18 -6.73 5.66 2.72
N CYS A 19 -6.79 4.54 2.01
CA CYS A 19 -7.42 3.29 2.44
C CYS A 19 -6.44 2.12 2.35
N PRO A 20 -6.61 1.06 3.18
CA PRO A 20 -5.84 -0.15 3.06
C PRO A 20 -6.06 -0.83 1.71
N VAL A 21 -4.97 -1.17 1.01
CA VAL A 21 -5.02 -1.82 -0.32
C VAL A 21 -4.06 -2.98 -0.42
N THR A 22 -4.34 -3.94 -1.30
CA THR A 22 -3.44 -5.09 -1.49
C THR A 22 -2.21 -4.71 -2.34
N THR A 23 -1.17 -5.54 -2.30
CA THR A 23 -0.03 -5.40 -3.23
C THR A 23 -0.48 -5.43 -4.69
N THR A 24 -1.51 -6.23 -5.02
CA THR A 24 -2.07 -6.33 -6.37
C THR A 24 -2.73 -5.03 -6.81
N ASP A 25 -3.47 -4.37 -5.91
CA ASP A 25 -4.13 -3.10 -6.22
C ASP A 25 -3.09 -1.98 -6.43
N LEU A 26 -2.06 -1.93 -5.58
CA LEU A 26 -0.92 -1.02 -5.78
C LEU A 26 -0.23 -1.29 -7.11
N LEU A 27 0.03 -2.55 -7.45
CA LEU A 27 0.65 -2.93 -8.71
C LEU A 27 -0.18 -2.44 -9.91
N ARG A 28 -1.50 -2.66 -9.90
CA ARG A 28 -2.41 -2.20 -10.95
C ARG A 28 -2.41 -0.68 -11.07
N LEU A 29 -2.45 0.03 -9.95
CA LEU A 29 -2.46 1.49 -9.93
C LEU A 29 -1.13 2.09 -10.41
N LEU A 30 0.00 1.58 -9.92
CA LEU A 30 1.34 2.07 -10.29
C LEU A 30 1.71 1.75 -11.74
N ASN A 31 1.17 0.65 -12.30
CA ASN A 31 1.39 0.29 -13.69
C ASN A 31 0.48 1.01 -14.68
N ARG A 32 -0.50 1.79 -14.21
CA ARG A 32 -1.39 2.56 -15.10
C ARG A 32 -0.57 3.61 -15.85
N GLY A 33 -0.40 3.44 -17.15
CA GLY A 33 0.34 4.37 -18.01
C GLY A 33 1.86 4.19 -18.01
N ARG A 34 2.39 3.12 -17.39
CA ARG A 34 3.83 2.80 -17.47
C ARG A 34 4.16 2.09 -18.78
N ALA A 35 5.24 2.52 -19.44
CA ALA A 35 5.80 1.82 -20.60
C ALA A 35 6.43 0.47 -20.22
N THR A 36 7.10 0.41 -19.06
CA THR A 36 7.64 -0.83 -18.49
C THR A 36 6.89 -1.17 -17.20
N PRO A 37 6.09 -2.25 -17.19
CA PRO A 37 5.36 -2.66 -16.00
C PRO A 37 6.30 -3.08 -14.88
N LEU A 38 5.97 -2.67 -13.66
CA LEU A 38 6.51 -3.23 -12.44
C LEU A 38 5.98 -4.65 -12.22
N ILE A 39 6.73 -5.44 -11.47
CA ILE A 39 6.29 -6.76 -10.99
C ILE A 39 5.91 -6.70 -9.50
N SER A 40 5.09 -7.66 -9.06
CA SER A 40 4.56 -7.73 -7.69
C SER A 40 5.67 -7.70 -6.62
N ASP A 41 6.78 -8.40 -6.84
CA ASP A 41 7.89 -8.46 -5.87
C ASP A 41 8.56 -7.10 -5.66
N GLN A 42 8.70 -6.29 -6.71
CA GLN A 42 9.27 -4.93 -6.60
C GLN A 42 8.37 -4.04 -5.75
N VAL A 43 7.05 -4.08 -6.00
CA VAL A 43 6.06 -3.31 -5.22
C VAL A 43 6.01 -3.79 -3.77
N TYR A 44 6.05 -5.11 -3.55
CA TYR A 44 6.10 -5.70 -2.21
C TYR A 44 7.33 -5.24 -1.44
N ARG A 45 8.53 -5.35 -2.02
CA ARG A 45 9.79 -4.92 -1.37
C ARG A 45 9.79 -3.43 -1.07
N ALA A 46 9.24 -2.60 -1.96
CA ALA A 46 9.13 -1.17 -1.72
C ALA A 46 8.17 -0.85 -0.57
N ALA A 47 6.99 -1.48 -0.54
CA ALA A 47 6.03 -1.32 0.55
C ALA A 47 6.59 -1.84 1.89
N ASP A 48 7.32 -2.96 1.87
CA ASP A 48 7.97 -3.50 3.08
C ASP A 48 9.09 -2.59 3.59
N ALA A 49 9.89 -1.99 2.69
CA ALA A 49 10.89 -1.00 3.06
C ALA A 49 10.27 0.24 3.71
N LEU A 50 9.10 0.70 3.25
CA LEU A 50 8.33 1.78 3.89
C LEU A 50 7.77 1.37 5.25
N ARG A 51 7.33 0.11 5.38
CA ARG A 51 6.87 -0.46 6.65
C ARG A 51 7.98 -0.51 7.70
N VAL A 52 9.18 -0.95 7.32
CA VAL A 52 10.35 -0.97 8.21
C VAL A 52 10.69 0.43 8.72
N ARG A 53 10.40 1.48 7.94
CA ARG A 53 10.59 2.89 8.34
C ARG A 53 9.40 3.50 9.10
N GLY A 54 8.30 2.76 9.28
CA GLY A 54 7.11 3.25 9.97
C GLY A 54 6.20 4.16 9.15
N SER A 55 6.48 4.40 7.86
CA SER A 55 5.65 5.26 7.00
C SER A 55 4.36 4.57 6.52
N VAL A 56 4.33 3.24 6.56
CA VAL A 56 3.21 2.41 6.10
C VAL A 56 3.01 1.29 7.13
N ARG A 57 1.76 0.86 7.34
CA ARG A 57 1.41 -0.33 8.13
C ARG A 57 0.98 -1.46 7.21
N SER A 58 1.28 -2.69 7.63
CA SER A 58 0.71 -3.89 7.01
C SER A 58 -0.42 -4.41 7.88
N LEU A 59 -1.62 -4.53 7.32
CA LEU A 59 -2.76 -5.15 7.98
C LEU A 59 -2.92 -6.60 7.49
N ARG A 60 -3.30 -7.49 8.41
CA ARG A 60 -3.66 -8.88 8.11
C ARG A 60 -5.12 -9.06 8.45
N THR A 61 -5.91 -9.56 7.49
CA THR A 61 -7.29 -9.93 7.76
C THR A 61 -7.36 -11.32 8.39
N THR A 62 -8.29 -11.51 9.33
CA THR A 62 -8.60 -12.84 9.90
C THR A 62 -9.23 -13.77 8.87
N ALA A 63 -10.04 -13.23 7.95
CA ALA A 63 -10.70 -13.99 6.88
C ALA A 63 -9.73 -14.62 5.88
N ASN A 64 -8.65 -13.93 5.52
CA ASN A 64 -7.62 -14.49 4.63
C ASN A 64 -6.22 -14.05 5.06
N LYS A 65 -5.51 -14.94 5.76
CA LYS A 65 -4.16 -14.70 6.26
C LYS A 65 -3.10 -14.53 5.16
N ARG A 66 -3.42 -14.92 3.91
CA ARG A 66 -2.50 -14.81 2.77
C ARG A 66 -2.51 -13.43 2.14
N ILE A 67 -3.58 -12.65 2.34
CA ILE A 67 -3.71 -11.31 1.77
C ILE A 67 -3.15 -10.29 2.77
N ARG A 68 -2.16 -9.54 2.30
CA ARG A 68 -1.58 -8.42 3.05
C ARG A 68 -2.09 -7.11 2.47
N TYR A 69 -2.62 -6.27 3.35
CA TYR A 69 -3.05 -4.93 3.02
C TYR A 69 -2.00 -3.93 3.50
N TRP A 70 -1.82 -2.86 2.75
CA TRP A 70 -0.90 -1.77 3.02
C TRP A 70 -1.68 -0.48 3.23
N GLU A 71 -1.35 0.23 4.28
CA GLU A 71 -2.02 1.47 4.67
C GLU A 71 -0.97 2.53 4.98
N TYR A 72 -1.15 3.74 4.46
CA TYR A 72 -0.30 4.87 4.81
C TYR A 72 -0.50 5.25 6.29
N VAL A 73 0.59 5.43 7.03
CA VAL A 73 0.53 5.96 8.39
C VAL A 73 0.47 7.47 8.31
N ALA A 74 -0.73 8.01 8.22
CA ALA A 74 -0.97 9.41 8.53
C ALA A 74 -0.99 9.60 10.05
N GLU A 75 -0.52 10.75 10.53
CA GLU A 75 -1.10 11.34 11.75
C GLU A 75 -2.57 11.63 11.41
N SER A 76 -3.46 10.66 11.66
CA SER A 76 -4.93 10.65 11.48
C SER A 76 -5.57 11.76 10.62
N PRO A 77 -6.39 11.36 9.63
CA PRO A 77 -7.78 11.14 9.98
C PRO A 77 -8.27 9.75 9.59
N ALA A 78 -9.24 9.26 10.35
CA ALA A 78 -9.86 7.95 10.21
C ALA A 78 -10.17 7.62 8.74
N CYS A 79 -9.76 6.42 8.28
CA CYS A 79 -10.15 5.94 6.96
C CYS A 79 -11.67 5.92 6.86
N THR A 80 -12.24 6.71 5.96
CA THR A 80 -13.68 6.72 5.64
C THR A 80 -14.15 5.42 4.99
N CYS A 81 -13.23 4.55 4.59
CA CYS A 81 -13.51 3.22 4.08
C CYS A 81 -14.09 2.24 5.12
N ARG A 82 -14.04 2.54 6.42
CA ARG A 82 -14.44 1.61 7.49
C ARG A 82 -15.94 1.63 7.84
N ALA A 83 -16.77 2.34 7.08
CA ALA A 83 -18.21 2.48 7.36
C ALA A 83 -19.12 1.47 6.62
N GLN A 84 -18.57 0.41 6.01
CA GLN A 84 -19.36 -0.62 5.33
C GLN A 84 -19.02 -2.02 5.85
N ASP A 85 -19.30 -2.27 7.13
CA ASP A 85 -19.45 -3.65 7.62
C ASP A 85 -20.44 -3.67 8.81
N THR A 86 -21.72 -3.54 8.46
CA THR A 86 -22.85 -3.93 9.31
C THR A 86 -23.96 -4.44 8.39
N SER A 87 -24.08 -5.77 8.27
CA SER A 87 -25.39 -6.44 8.29
C SER A 87 -25.25 -7.94 8.53
#